data_AF-A0A957XPA8-F1
#
_entry.id   AF-A0A957XPA8-F1
#
_cell.length_a   1.000
_cell.length_b   1.000
_cell.length_c   1.000
_cell.angle_alpha   90.00
_cell.angle_beta   90.00
_cell.angle_gamma   90.00
#
_symmetry.space_group_name_H-M   'P 1'
#
loop_
_entity.id
_entity.type
_entity.pdbx_description
1 polymer ?
#
loop_
_entity_poly.entity_id
_entity_poly.type
_entity_poly.pdbx_seq_one_letter_code
_entity_poly.pdbx_strand_id
1 'polypeptide(L)'
;GTKIKVFQLKNLLRFFYNVQYIIPSQSVFVSKRMFDKVGTMDEHLHYCMDLEWFVRIALEEPIAYRHPDPICFFRTHSNAKTSTASDNMREEAIEIAYNYSAFLSPTDRKQLLRLIFYSNVFKEYHTHLEDVSLSKMLNTAISFPIEVISDTRYLGLLKRKLLFSMNKE
;
A
#
# COMPACT_ATOMS: atom_id res chain seq x y z
N GLY A 1 -1.06 17.63 -2.00
CA GLY A 1 -1.01 16.16 -1.99
C GLY A 1 -0.49 15.68 -0.64
N THR A 2 -1.31 14.93 0.10
CA THR A 2 -1.09 14.51 1.49
C THR A 2 -0.12 13.31 1.54
N LYS A 3 1.16 13.55 1.21
CA LYS A 3 2.27 12.59 1.42
C LYS A 3 2.26 12.10 2.89
N ILE A 4 2.77 10.90 3.22
CA ILE A 4 2.93 10.44 4.63
C ILE A 4 3.29 11.62 5.53
N LYS A 5 2.31 12.06 6.31
CA LYS A 5 2.49 13.20 7.21
C LYS A 5 3.28 12.80 8.44
N VAL A 6 3.25 11.51 8.80
CA VAL A 6 3.82 10.99 10.03
C VAL A 6 4.40 9.60 9.81
N PHE A 7 5.68 9.44 10.16
CA PHE A 7 6.38 8.16 10.25
C PHE A 7 5.74 7.34 11.38
N GLN A 8 4.76 6.51 11.04
CA GLN A 8 4.00 5.70 11.98
C GLN A 8 3.75 4.33 11.37
N LEU A 9 3.86 3.30 12.21
CA LEU A 9 3.64 1.91 11.84
C LEU A 9 2.35 1.71 11.01
N LYS A 10 1.20 2.21 11.50
CA LYS A 10 -0.09 2.07 10.82
C LYS A 10 -0.14 2.66 9.41
N ASN A 11 0.69 3.66 9.12
CA ASN A 11 0.76 4.27 7.79
C ASN A 11 1.68 3.44 6.88
N LEU A 12 2.82 2.98 7.39
CA LEU A 12 3.77 2.14 6.66
C LEU A 12 3.10 0.85 6.18
N LEU A 13 2.34 0.18 7.06
CA LEU A 13 1.65 -1.08 6.72
C LEU A 13 0.55 -0.92 5.66
N ARG A 14 0.21 0.31 5.23
CA ARG A 14 -0.76 0.58 4.16
C ARG A 14 -0.11 0.82 2.80
N PHE A 15 1.20 0.59 2.66
CA PHE A 15 1.98 0.74 1.42
C PHE A 15 1.30 0.11 0.20
N PHE A 16 0.82 -1.14 0.32
CA PHE A 16 0.19 -1.88 -0.79
C PHE A 16 -1.09 -1.23 -1.33
N TYR A 17 -1.71 -0.33 -0.56
CA TYR A 17 -2.99 0.30 -0.90
C TYR A 17 -2.80 1.61 -1.68
N ASN A 18 -1.83 2.43 -1.28
CA ASN A 18 -1.65 3.77 -1.85
C ASN A 18 -0.19 4.22 -1.82
N VAL A 19 0.29 4.73 -2.95
CA VAL A 19 1.64 5.29 -3.13
C VAL A 19 1.98 6.44 -2.18
N GLN A 20 0.97 7.09 -1.58
CA GLN A 20 1.18 8.11 -0.57
C GLN A 20 1.85 7.56 0.70
N TYR A 21 1.74 6.25 0.93
CA TYR A 21 2.38 5.51 2.03
C TYR A 21 3.81 5.04 1.72
N ILE A 22 4.40 5.50 0.61
CA ILE A 22 5.79 5.21 0.26
C ILE A 22 6.71 6.24 0.89
N ILE A 23 7.74 5.75 1.58
CA ILE A 23 8.89 6.55 1.98
C ILE A 23 10.04 6.18 1.04
N PRO A 24 10.51 7.10 0.19
CA PRO A 24 11.59 6.79 -0.73
C PRO A 24 12.89 6.53 0.04
N SER A 25 13.51 5.36 -0.13
CA SER A 25 14.68 4.96 0.66
C SER A 25 15.86 5.92 0.55
N GLN A 26 16.12 6.47 -0.64
CA GLN A 26 17.17 7.50 -0.83
C GLN A 26 16.92 8.84 -0.11
N SER A 27 15.76 9.02 0.54
CA SER A 27 15.44 10.20 1.36
C SER A 27 15.63 9.99 2.85
N VAL A 28 16.00 8.78 3.28
CA VAL A 28 16.02 8.41 4.69
C VAL A 28 17.46 8.36 5.20
N PHE A 29 17.71 9.07 6.30
CA PHE A 29 18.94 8.99 7.07
C PHE A 29 18.62 8.41 8.44
N VAL A 30 19.38 7.40 8.85
CA VAL A 30 19.20 6.71 10.13
C VAL A 30 20.47 6.83 10.95
N SER A 31 20.35 7.23 12.21
CA SER A 31 21.51 7.31 13.11
C SER A 31 22.16 5.94 13.28
N LYS A 32 23.49 5.89 13.43
CA LYS A 32 24.22 4.65 13.71
C LYS A 32 23.61 3.88 14.90
N ARG A 33 23.27 4.59 15.98
CA ARG A 33 22.63 3.99 17.16
C ARG A 33 21.32 3.25 16.83
N MET A 34 20.50 3.81 15.95
CA MET A 34 19.25 3.16 15.52
C MET A 34 19.53 1.99 14.59
N PHE A 35 20.49 2.13 13.67
CA PHE A 35 20.93 1.04 12.80
C PHE A 35 21.44 -0.15 13.61
N ASP A 36 22.32 0.08 14.59
CA ASP A 36 22.87 -0.96 15.46
C ASP A 36 21.78 -1.65 16.31
N LYS A 37 20.67 -0.95 16.59
CA LYS A 37 19.52 -1.49 17.33
C LYS A 37 18.61 -2.36 16.47
N VAL A 38 18.28 -1.91 15.26
CA VAL A 38 17.33 -2.60 14.36
C VAL A 38 18.00 -3.70 13.54
N GLY A 39 19.31 -3.56 13.26
CA GLY A 39 20.07 -4.46 12.42
C GLY A 39 19.87 -4.20 10.92
N THR A 40 20.33 -5.14 10.10
CA THR A 40 20.30 -5.06 8.63
C THR A 40 18.90 -5.35 8.07
N MET A 41 18.71 -5.08 6.77
CA MET A 41 17.49 -5.41 6.03
C MET A 41 17.33 -6.94 5.91
N ASP A 42 16.08 -7.38 5.75
CA ASP A 42 15.77 -8.78 5.49
C ASP A 42 16.03 -9.10 4.00
N GLU A 43 17.03 -9.93 3.73
CA GLU A 43 17.45 -10.31 2.38
C GLU A 43 16.52 -11.32 1.71
N HIS A 44 15.55 -11.89 2.43
CA HIS A 44 14.51 -12.73 1.85
C HIS A 44 13.48 -11.92 1.04
N LEU A 45 13.37 -10.62 1.29
CA LEU A 45 12.52 -9.71 0.52
C LEU A 45 13.28 -9.18 -0.70
N HIS A 46 12.58 -9.04 -1.83
CA HIS A 46 13.19 -8.58 -3.08
C HIS A 46 12.71 -7.21 -3.53
N TYR A 47 11.54 -6.76 -3.04
CA TYR A 47 10.92 -5.50 -3.46
C TYR A 47 10.64 -4.56 -2.29
N CYS A 48 10.29 -5.09 -1.11
CA CYS A 48 9.84 -4.33 0.05
C CYS A 48 10.82 -4.39 1.23
N MET A 49 12.10 -4.63 0.99
CA MET A 49 13.15 -4.66 2.02
C MET A 49 13.19 -3.37 2.86
N ASP A 50 13.07 -2.22 2.19
CA ASP A 50 13.08 -0.91 2.82
C ASP A 50 11.81 -0.68 3.68
N LEU A 51 10.64 -1.07 3.17
CA LEU A 51 9.39 -1.02 3.91
C LEU A 51 9.46 -1.84 5.21
N GLU A 52 9.92 -3.09 5.14
CA GLU A 52 10.08 -3.97 6.30
C GLU A 52 11.04 -3.35 7.33
N TRP A 53 12.18 -2.84 6.85
CA TRP A 53 13.17 -2.21 7.72
C TRP A 53 12.62 -0.93 8.38
N PHE A 54 11.85 -0.12 7.66
CA PHE A 54 11.18 1.06 8.22
C PHE A 54 10.11 0.68 9.24
N VAL A 55 9.41 -0.45 9.05
CA VAL A 55 8.47 -0.98 10.03
C VAL A 55 9.18 -1.33 11.34
N ARG A 56 10.32 -2.03 11.27
CA ARG A 56 11.14 -2.29 12.47
C ARG A 56 11.64 -1.02 13.13
N ILE A 57 12.11 -0.03 12.34
CA ILE A 57 12.48 1.28 12.89
C ILE A 57 11.29 1.96 13.57
N ALA A 58 10.08 1.89 13.01
CA ALA A 58 8.90 2.52 13.59
C ALA A 58 8.47 1.87 14.92
N LEU A 59 8.73 0.57 15.10
CA LEU A 59 8.49 -0.13 16.37
C LEU A 59 9.40 0.34 17.50
N GLU A 60 10.56 0.91 17.17
CA GLU A 60 11.49 1.51 18.14
C GLU A 60 11.10 2.93 18.58
N GLU A 61 9.94 3.42 18.11
CA GLU A 61 9.38 4.74 18.41
C GLU A 61 10.42 5.88 18.34
N PRO A 62 11.14 6.03 17.21
CA PRO A 62 12.21 6.99 17.09
C PRO A 62 11.66 8.42 17.05
N ILE A 63 12.51 9.36 17.47
CA ILE A 63 12.31 10.77 17.11
C ILE A 63 12.57 10.90 15.61
N ALA A 64 11.51 11.06 14.84
CA ALA A 64 11.57 11.22 13.39
C ALA A 64 11.44 12.71 13.01
N TYR A 65 12.35 13.18 12.17
CA TYR A 65 12.27 14.50 11.54
C TYR A 65 12.03 14.34 10.04
N ARG A 66 11.06 15.09 9.51
CA ARG A 66 10.78 15.15 8.08
C ARG A 66 11.17 16.52 7.56
N HIS A 67 12.10 16.56 6.60
CA HIS A 67 12.42 17.78 5.89
C HIS A 67 11.21 18.24 5.04
N PRO A 68 10.85 19.54 5.05
CA PRO A 68 9.69 20.03 4.31
C PRO A 68 9.89 19.96 2.79
N ASP A 69 11.13 20.21 2.34
CA ASP A 69 11.47 20.27 0.92
C ASP A 69 11.94 18.92 0.36
N PRO A 70 11.79 18.69 -0.96
CA PRO A 70 12.37 17.52 -1.63
C PRO A 70 13.90 17.54 -1.54
N ILE A 71 14.48 16.54 -0.88
CA ILE A 71 15.94 16.39 -0.72
C ILE A 71 16.57 15.37 -1.68
N CYS A 72 15.74 14.63 -2.43
CA CYS A 72 16.20 13.63 -3.38
C CYS A 72 15.23 13.50 -4.55
N PHE A 73 15.72 12.98 -5.67
CA PHE A 73 14.91 12.59 -6.82
C PHE A 73 14.99 11.08 -7.02
N PHE A 74 13.86 10.47 -7.33
CA PHE A 74 13.79 9.08 -7.76
C PHE A 74 13.61 9.03 -9.27
N ARG A 75 14.33 8.13 -9.95
CA ARG A 75 14.16 7.91 -11.40
C ARG A 75 13.21 6.74 -11.62
N THR A 76 12.12 6.99 -12.31
CA THR A 76 11.24 5.93 -12.84
C THR A 76 11.60 5.66 -14.31
N HIS A 77 11.62 4.39 -14.70
CA HIS A 77 11.74 3.96 -16.09
C HIS A 77 11.04 2.62 -16.27
N SER A 78 10.64 2.28 -17.51
CA SER A 78 9.85 1.07 -17.82
C SER A 78 10.51 -0.22 -17.33
N ASN A 79 11.84 -0.29 -17.36
CA ASN A 79 12.60 -1.46 -16.95
C ASN A 79 12.92 -1.49 -15.44
N ALA A 80 12.33 -0.61 -14.63
CA ALA A 80 12.56 -0.62 -13.19
C ALA A 80 11.87 -1.86 -12.59
N LYS A 81 12.49 -2.49 -11.58
CA LYS A 81 11.93 -3.67 -10.90
C LYS A 81 10.47 -3.48 -10.48
N THR A 82 10.15 -2.28 -9.98
CA THR A 82 8.81 -1.87 -9.54
C THR A 82 7.79 -1.76 -10.69
N SER A 83 8.26 -1.52 -11.92
CA SER A 83 7.41 -1.40 -13.12
C SER A 83 7.10 -2.75 -13.76
N THR A 84 7.97 -3.75 -13.58
CA THR A 84 7.82 -5.08 -14.19
C THR A 84 7.27 -6.15 -13.24
N ALA A 85 7.31 -5.92 -11.93
CA ALA A 85 6.92 -6.90 -10.92
C ALA A 85 6.04 -6.29 -9.80
N SER A 86 5.07 -5.47 -10.18
CA SER A 86 4.18 -4.78 -9.23
C SER A 86 3.36 -5.73 -8.36
N ASP A 87 3.00 -6.91 -8.86
CA ASP A 87 2.26 -7.92 -8.09
C ASP A 87 3.09 -8.57 -6.99
N ASN A 88 4.35 -8.93 -7.28
CA ASN A 88 5.26 -9.51 -6.28
C ASN A 88 5.55 -8.50 -5.17
N MET A 89 5.82 -7.24 -5.52
CA MET A 89 6.01 -6.16 -4.55
C MET A 89 4.78 -6.01 -3.65
N ARG A 90 3.59 -6.08 -4.23
CA ARG A 90 2.33 -5.98 -3.50
C ARG A 90 2.15 -7.16 -2.54
N GLU A 91 2.48 -8.38 -2.97
CA GLU A 91 2.39 -9.58 -2.15
C GLU A 91 3.33 -9.51 -0.94
N GLU A 92 4.60 -9.13 -1.15
CA GLU A 92 5.55 -8.88 -0.04
C GLU A 92 5.02 -7.80 0.92
N ALA A 93 4.45 -6.71 0.40
CA ALA A 93 3.90 -5.66 1.24
C ALA A 93 2.68 -6.11 2.07
N ILE A 94 1.84 -7.00 1.54
CA ILE A 94 0.73 -7.60 2.28
C ILE A 94 1.24 -8.56 3.35
N GLU A 95 2.28 -9.34 3.04
CA GLU A 95 2.94 -10.23 4.01
C GLU A 95 3.50 -9.42 5.18
N ILE A 96 4.26 -8.36 4.91
CA ILE A 96 4.75 -7.43 5.94
C ILE A 96 3.57 -6.86 6.75
N ALA A 97 2.49 -6.43 6.07
CA ALA A 97 1.30 -5.93 6.74
C ALA A 97 0.68 -6.96 7.71
N TYR A 98 0.61 -8.24 7.34
CA TYR A 98 0.13 -9.30 8.22
C TYR A 98 1.06 -9.53 9.41
N ASN A 99 2.36 -9.72 9.14
CA ASN A 99 3.38 -10.04 10.14
C ASN A 99 3.44 -8.97 11.24
N TYR A 100 3.30 -7.70 10.86
CA TYR A 100 3.40 -6.59 11.79
C TYR A 100 2.04 -6.04 12.27
N SER A 101 0.93 -6.59 11.81
CA SER A 101 -0.42 -6.16 12.22
C SER A 101 -0.69 -6.35 13.72
N ALA A 102 0.02 -7.27 14.38
CA ALA A 102 -0.14 -7.57 15.80
C ALA A 102 0.28 -6.40 16.71
N PHE A 103 1.15 -5.51 16.22
CA PHE A 103 1.63 -4.34 16.95
C PHE A 103 0.69 -3.12 16.81
N LEU A 104 -0.40 -3.24 16.04
CA LEU A 104 -1.38 -2.18 15.90
C LEU A 104 -2.45 -2.25 16.99
N SER A 105 -3.10 -1.11 17.23
CA SER A 105 -4.34 -1.09 18.02
C SER A 105 -5.41 -1.99 17.38
N PRO A 106 -6.35 -2.59 18.15
CA PRO A 106 -7.40 -3.43 17.58
C PRO A 106 -8.19 -2.76 16.46
N THR A 107 -8.43 -1.46 16.61
CA THR A 107 -9.13 -0.64 15.60
C THR A 107 -8.30 -0.48 14.33
N ASP A 108 -7.02 -0.10 14.45
CA ASP A 108 -6.13 0.06 13.28
C ASP A 108 -5.89 -1.28 12.58
N ARG A 109 -5.72 -2.37 13.35
CA ARG A 109 -5.59 -3.73 12.82
C ARG A 109 -6.82 -4.14 12.02
N LYS A 110 -8.03 -3.91 12.56
CA LYS A 110 -9.29 -4.20 11.86
C LYS A 110 -9.39 -3.42 10.55
N GLN A 111 -9.01 -2.14 10.55
CA GLN A 111 -8.99 -1.32 9.34
C GLN A 111 -7.97 -1.82 8.31
N LEU A 112 -6.76 -2.19 8.75
CA LEU A 112 -5.73 -2.74 7.89
C LEU A 112 -6.19 -4.05 7.23
N LEU A 113 -6.78 -4.97 8.00
CA LEU A 113 -7.29 -6.23 7.47
C LEU A 113 -8.41 -6.00 6.44
N ARG A 114 -9.35 -5.09 6.73
CA ARG A 114 -10.39 -4.69 5.76
C ARG A 114 -9.78 -4.17 4.45
N LEU A 115 -8.74 -3.35 4.55
CA LEU A 115 -8.02 -2.84 3.37
C LEU A 115 -7.35 -3.97 2.59
N ILE A 116 -6.72 -4.94 3.25
CA ILE A 116 -6.12 -6.11 2.58
C ILE A 116 -7.21 -6.90 1.84
N PHE A 117 -8.34 -7.22 2.51
CA PHE A 117 -9.46 -7.92 1.88
C PHE A 117 -10.00 -7.17 0.66
N TYR A 118 -10.32 -5.88 0.81
CA TYR A 118 -10.77 -5.05 -0.30
C TYR A 118 -9.77 -5.07 -1.46
N SER A 119 -8.48 -4.98 -1.13
CA SER A 119 -7.44 -4.88 -2.12
C SER A 119 -7.26 -6.18 -2.91
N ASN A 120 -7.50 -7.34 -2.29
CA ASN A 120 -7.54 -8.64 -2.99
C ASN A 120 -8.75 -8.76 -3.92
N VAL A 121 -9.94 -8.32 -3.47
CA VAL A 121 -11.14 -8.24 -4.33
C VAL A 121 -10.87 -7.31 -5.53
N PHE A 122 -10.21 -6.18 -5.30
CA PHE A 122 -9.89 -5.24 -6.37
C PHE A 122 -8.90 -5.80 -7.40
N LYS A 123 -7.90 -6.59 -6.96
CA LYS A 123 -6.96 -7.29 -7.86
C LYS A 123 -7.70 -8.24 -8.81
N GLU A 124 -8.73 -8.94 -8.31
CA GLU A 124 -9.60 -9.80 -9.12
C GLU A 124 -10.28 -8.98 -10.24
N TYR A 125 -10.80 -7.79 -9.93
CA TYR A 125 -11.48 -6.94 -10.90
C TYR A 125 -10.55 -6.37 -11.97
N HIS A 126 -9.29 -6.13 -11.63
CA HIS A 126 -8.31 -5.68 -12.60
C HIS A 126 -7.92 -6.80 -13.58
N THR A 127 -7.81 -8.03 -13.09
CA THR A 127 -7.34 -9.19 -13.86
C THR A 127 -8.45 -9.78 -14.73
N HIS A 128 -9.70 -9.78 -14.25
CA HIS A 128 -10.84 -10.45 -14.88
C HIS A 128 -12.03 -9.51 -15.11
N LEU A 129 -11.77 -8.27 -15.56
CA LEU A 129 -12.82 -7.24 -15.67
C LEU A 129 -14.00 -7.67 -16.56
N GLU A 130 -13.76 -8.46 -17.60
CA GLU A 130 -14.82 -8.91 -18.51
C GLU A 130 -15.86 -9.78 -17.80
N ASP A 131 -15.42 -10.66 -16.90
CA ASP A 131 -16.22 -11.66 -16.19
C ASP A 131 -16.91 -11.12 -14.93
N VAL A 132 -16.51 -9.93 -14.47
CA VAL A 132 -17.07 -9.33 -13.26
C VAL A 132 -18.42 -8.68 -13.55
N SER A 133 -19.47 -9.23 -12.96
CA SER A 133 -20.83 -8.69 -13.05
C SER A 133 -20.97 -7.37 -12.29
N LEU A 134 -21.90 -6.51 -12.75
CA LEU A 134 -22.24 -5.27 -12.05
C LEU A 134 -22.74 -5.53 -10.63
N SER A 135 -23.52 -6.60 -10.42
CA SER A 135 -24.02 -6.99 -9.10
C SER A 135 -22.88 -7.31 -8.12
N LYS A 136 -21.82 -7.99 -8.58
CA LYS A 136 -20.63 -8.28 -7.74
C LYS A 136 -19.90 -6.99 -7.34
N MET A 137 -19.79 -6.03 -8.26
CA MET A 137 -19.24 -4.71 -7.95
C MET A 137 -20.12 -3.96 -6.94
N LEU A 138 -21.45 -3.92 -7.12
CA LEU A 138 -22.34 -3.26 -6.17
C LEU A 138 -22.27 -3.88 -4.77
N ASN A 139 -22.21 -5.21 -4.67
CA ASN A 139 -22.01 -5.92 -3.40
C ASN A 139 -20.69 -5.52 -2.71
N THR A 140 -19.63 -5.29 -3.50
CA THR A 140 -18.34 -4.81 -2.97
C THR A 140 -18.45 -3.39 -2.44
N ALA A 141 -19.16 -2.50 -3.15
CA ALA A 141 -19.42 -1.14 -2.69
C ALA A 141 -20.21 -1.11 -1.37
N ILE A 142 -21.15 -2.04 -1.19
CA ILE A 142 -21.91 -2.18 0.06
C ILE A 142 -21.02 -2.73 1.19
N SER A 143 -20.13 -3.68 0.90
CA SER A 143 -19.27 -4.33 1.91
C SER A 143 -18.09 -3.45 2.36
N PHE A 144 -17.57 -2.62 1.45
CA PHE A 144 -16.39 -1.77 1.62
C PHE A 144 -16.66 -0.33 1.18
N PRO A 145 -17.66 0.36 1.75
CA PRO A 145 -18.13 1.64 1.22
C PRO A 145 -17.06 2.73 1.32
N ILE A 146 -16.31 2.77 2.41
CA ILE A 146 -15.26 3.79 2.63
C ILE A 146 -14.11 3.57 1.64
N GLU A 147 -13.65 2.32 1.52
CA GLU A 147 -12.54 1.95 0.63
C GLU A 147 -12.90 2.26 -0.83
N VAL A 148 -14.08 1.82 -1.27
CA VAL A 148 -14.59 2.02 -2.64
C VAL A 148 -14.76 3.49 -3.00
N ILE A 149 -15.37 4.30 -2.14
CA ILE A 149 -15.59 5.73 -2.41
C ILE A 149 -14.26 6.48 -2.48
N SER A 150 -13.25 6.05 -1.72
CA SER A 150 -11.93 6.66 -1.72
C SER A 150 -11.04 6.24 -2.91
N ASP A 151 -11.38 5.13 -3.58
CA ASP A 151 -10.56 4.53 -4.63
C ASP A 151 -11.05 4.91 -6.03
N THR A 152 -10.42 5.95 -6.59
CA THR A 152 -10.74 6.43 -7.95
C THR A 152 -10.58 5.37 -9.03
N ARG A 153 -9.72 4.36 -8.82
CA ARG A 153 -9.53 3.26 -9.78
C ARG A 153 -10.78 2.38 -9.83
N TYR A 154 -11.35 2.09 -8.65
CA TYR A 154 -12.61 1.37 -8.53
C TYR A 154 -13.76 2.12 -9.18
N LEU A 155 -13.92 3.40 -8.83
CA LEU A 155 -14.97 4.24 -9.41
C LEU A 155 -14.86 4.31 -10.94
N GLY A 156 -13.62 4.34 -11.46
CA GLY A 156 -13.36 4.27 -12.90
C GLY A 156 -13.79 2.95 -13.54
N LEU A 157 -13.54 1.80 -12.90
CA LEU A 157 -14.00 0.49 -13.37
C LEU A 157 -15.53 0.40 -13.35
N LEU A 158 -16.17 0.85 -12.26
CA LEU A 158 -17.62 0.84 -12.11
C LEU A 158 -18.29 1.70 -13.18
N LYS A 159 -17.78 2.91 -13.42
CA LYS A 159 -18.25 3.79 -14.49
C LYS A 159 -18.16 3.11 -15.86
N ARG A 160 -17.03 2.47 -16.17
CA ARG A 160 -16.87 1.74 -17.44
C ARG A 160 -17.92 0.65 -17.59
N LYS A 161 -18.13 -0.20 -16.58
CA LYS A 161 -19.14 -1.27 -16.66
C LYS A 161 -20.57 -0.76 -16.79
N LEU A 162 -20.93 0.32 -16.08
CA LEU A 162 -22.25 0.94 -16.23
C LEU A 162 -22.47 1.45 -17.66
N LEU A 163 -21.50 2.16 -18.24
CA LEU A 163 -21.60 2.66 -19.62
C LEU A 163 -21.68 1.52 -20.64
N PHE A 164 -20.92 0.44 -20.46
CA PHE A 164 -21.00 -0.74 -21.34
C PHE A 164 -22.35 -1.46 -21.26
N SER A 165 -22.97 -1.49 -20.08
CA SER A 165 -24.29 -2.10 -19.89
C SER A 165 -25.40 -1.29 -20.56
N MET A 166 -25.29 0.04 -20.55
CA MET A 166 -26.29 0.95 -21.13
C MET A 166 -26.26 1.00 -22.68
N ASN A 167 -25.13 0.67 -23.30
CA ASN A 167 -24.99 0.66 -24.77
C ASN A 167 -25.37 -0.69 -25.42
N LYS A 168 -25.79 -1.68 -24.62
CA LYS A 168 -26.23 -3.01 -25.09
C LYS A 168 -27.76 -3.17 -25.10
N GLU A 169 -28.49 -2.14 -24.67
CA GLU A 169 -29.95 -2.00 -24.80
C GLU A 169 -30.28 -1.09 -25.98
#